data_AF-A0A067MYS0-F1
#
_entry.id   AF-A0A067MYS0-F1
#
_cell.length_a   1.000
_cell.length_b   1.000
_cell.length_c   1.000
_cell.angle_alpha   90.00
_cell.angle_beta   90.00
_cell.angle_gamma   90.00
#
_symmetry.space_group_name_H-M   'P 1'
#
loop_
_entity.id
_entity.type
_entity.pdbx_description
1 polymer ?
#
loop_
_entity_poly.entity_id
_entity_poly.type
_entity_poly.pdbx_seq_one_letter_code
_entity_poly.pdbx_strand_id
1 'polypeptide(L)'
;MALINTACQLRILRICAGINFADATIFIAVASILATFDIDKPLDKDGNEAEPEAFYGPGLVSRPDGFKCIIRPRSSDKAKLIKTGTEELPW
;
A
#
# COMPACT_ATOMS: atom_id res chain seq x y z
N MET A 1 -1.60 -28.55 -36.71
CA MET A 1 -0.81 -27.34 -37.07
C MET A 1 -1.13 -26.26 -36.02
N ALA A 2 -0.92 -26.45 -34.72
CA ALA A 2 0.28 -26.85 -33.97
C ALA A 2 1.45 -25.87 -34.14
N LEU A 3 1.24 -24.58 -33.81
CA LEU A 3 2.28 -23.62 -33.43
C LEU A 3 1.71 -22.59 -32.44
N ILE A 4 1.30 -23.04 -31.26
CA ILE A 4 1.24 -22.15 -30.09
C ILE A 4 2.64 -22.22 -29.50
N ASN A 5 3.33 -21.09 -29.62
CA ASN A 5 4.71 -20.83 -29.24
C ASN A 5 5.06 -21.41 -27.84
N THR A 6 5.86 -22.48 -27.82
CA THR A 6 6.31 -23.20 -26.61
C THR A 6 7.15 -22.35 -25.67
N ALA A 7 7.51 -21.12 -26.04
CA ALA A 7 8.16 -20.15 -25.16
C ALA A 7 7.21 -19.57 -24.09
N CYS A 8 5.89 -19.59 -24.30
CA CYS A 8 4.91 -19.00 -23.37
C CYS A 8 4.36 -20.01 -22.32
N GLN A 9 4.58 -21.31 -22.52
CA GLN A 9 4.09 -22.36 -21.60
C GLN A 9 5.07 -22.73 -20.47
N LEU A 10 6.27 -22.14 -20.44
CA LEU A 10 7.26 -22.37 -19.36
C LEU A 10 7.06 -21.48 -18.12
N ARG A 11 6.01 -20.65 -18.06
CA ARG A 11 5.77 -19.67 -16.97
C ARG A 11 4.68 -20.06 -15.99
N ILE A 12 4.50 -21.35 -15.70
CA ILE A 12 3.51 -21.80 -14.69
C ILE A 12 4.18 -22.30 -13.40
N LEU A 13 5.41 -22.86 -13.45
CA LEU A 13 6.06 -23.46 -12.28
C LEU A 13 6.73 -22.47 -11.29
N ARG A 14 6.68 -21.16 -11.56
CA ARG A 14 7.31 -20.09 -10.74
C ARG A 14 6.36 -18.93 -10.44
N ILE A 15 5.05 -19.17 -10.53
CA ILE A 15 4.05 -18.21 -10.05
C ILE A 15 4.09 -18.18 -8.53
N CYS A 16 4.05 -16.98 -7.95
CA CYS A 16 3.95 -16.81 -6.51
C CYS A 16 2.65 -17.47 -6.02
N ALA A 17 2.77 -18.55 -5.25
CA ALA A 17 1.60 -19.23 -4.66
C ALA A 17 0.76 -18.29 -3.78
N GLY A 18 1.39 -17.22 -3.26
CA GLY A 18 0.75 -16.19 -2.45
C GLY A 18 0.13 -15.03 -3.23
N ILE A 19 0.12 -15.01 -4.57
CA ILE A 19 -0.33 -13.84 -5.34
C ILE A 19 -1.78 -13.44 -5.00
N ASN A 20 -2.71 -14.40 -5.00
CA ASN A 20 -4.11 -14.11 -4.70
C ASN A 20 -4.32 -13.67 -3.25
N PHE A 21 -3.55 -14.25 -2.31
CA PHE A 21 -3.60 -13.86 -0.91
C PHE A 21 -3.03 -12.46 -0.69
N ALA A 22 -1.92 -12.13 -1.35
CA ALA A 22 -1.31 -10.80 -1.31
C ALA A 22 -2.26 -9.75 -1.89
N ASP A 23 -2.87 -10.02 -3.06
CA ASP A 23 -3.81 -9.10 -3.70
C ASP A 23 -5.02 -8.84 -2.80
N ALA A 24 -5.62 -9.88 -2.22
CA ALA A 24 -6.76 -9.74 -1.31
C ALA A 24 -6.37 -8.98 -0.03
N THR A 25 -5.21 -9.29 0.54
CA THR A 25 -4.72 -8.66 1.79
C THR A 25 -4.43 -7.18 1.57
N ILE A 26 -3.72 -6.82 0.49
CA ILE A 26 -3.41 -5.43 0.15
C ILE A 26 -4.70 -4.66 -0.15
N PHE A 27 -5.63 -5.26 -0.88
CA PHE A 27 -6.91 -4.63 -1.17
C PHE A 27 -7.69 -4.30 0.10
N ILE A 28 -7.82 -5.26 1.03
CA ILE A 28 -8.51 -5.05 2.30
C ILE A 28 -7.79 -3.98 3.12
N ALA A 29 -6.46 -4.05 3.23
CA ALA A 29 -5.68 -3.06 3.97
C ALA A 29 -5.87 -1.65 3.42
N VAL A 30 -5.75 -1.46 2.10
CA VAL A 30 -5.95 -0.15 1.45
C VAL A 30 -7.38 0.33 1.61
N ALA A 31 -8.38 -0.54 1.42
CA ALA A 31 -9.79 -0.18 1.59
C ALA A 31 -10.10 0.25 3.04
N SER A 32 -9.56 -0.45 4.04
CA SER A 32 -9.71 -0.10 5.46
C SER A 32 -9.00 1.19 5.84
N ILE A 33 -7.77 1.40 5.34
CA ILE A 33 -7.02 2.64 5.55
C ILE A 33 -7.78 3.80 4.94
N LEU A 34 -8.20 3.68 3.67
CA LEU A 34 -8.99 4.72 3.03
C LEU A 34 -10.27 4.93 3.83
N ALA A 35 -11.06 3.92 4.17
CA ALA A 35 -12.31 4.09 4.93
C ALA A 35 -12.17 4.87 6.27
N THR A 36 -10.98 4.94 6.85
CA THR A 36 -10.71 5.55 8.16
C THR A 36 -9.90 6.86 8.08
N PHE A 37 -9.06 7.04 7.06
CA PHE A 37 -8.16 8.18 6.90
C PHE A 37 -8.33 8.88 5.56
N ASP A 38 -8.11 10.20 5.57
CA ASP A 38 -7.78 10.99 4.39
C ASP A 38 -6.26 11.08 4.28
N ILE A 39 -5.75 10.81 3.08
CA ILE A 39 -4.33 10.81 2.76
C ILE A 39 -4.10 11.89 1.72
N ASP A 40 -3.33 12.90 2.10
CA ASP A 40 -3.04 14.07 1.28
C ASP A 40 -1.53 14.22 1.04
N LYS A 41 -1.21 14.97 -0.01
CA LYS A 41 0.18 15.32 -0.35
C LYS A 41 0.83 16.14 0.77
N PRO A 42 2.15 16.03 0.96
CA PRO A 42 2.87 16.92 1.86
C PRO A 42 2.74 18.38 1.37
N LEU A 43 2.75 19.32 2.31
CA LEU A 43 2.79 20.75 1.99
C LEU A 43 4.24 21.25 1.99
N ASP A 44 4.55 22.16 1.08
CA ASP A 44 5.81 22.91 1.07
C ASP A 44 5.83 24.01 2.16
N LYS A 45 6.88 24.83 2.17
CA LYS A 45 7.03 25.93 3.14
C LYS A 45 6.00 27.04 2.96
N ASP A 46 5.41 27.13 1.77
CA ASP A 46 4.48 28.17 1.35
C ASP A 46 3.02 27.67 1.39
N GLY A 47 2.80 26.42 1.81
CA GLY A 47 1.48 25.81 1.97
C GLY A 47 0.91 25.18 0.69
N ASN A 48 1.71 25.02 -0.37
CA ASN A 48 1.27 24.37 -1.61
C ASN A 48 1.53 22.87 -1.55
N GLU A 49 0.73 22.10 -2.29
CA GLU A 49 0.95 20.66 -2.45
C GLU A 49 2.29 20.39 -3.16
N ALA A 50 3.15 19.63 -2.48
CA ALA A 50 4.39 19.12 -3.04
C ALA A 50 4.22 17.67 -3.48
N GLU A 51 4.78 17.31 -4.64
CA GLU A 51 4.78 15.92 -5.08
C GLU A 51 5.73 15.10 -4.19
N PRO A 52 5.27 13.99 -3.57
CA PRO A 52 6.12 13.16 -2.76
C PRO A 52 7.11 12.39 -3.65
N GLU A 53 8.41 12.59 -3.43
CA GLU A 53 9.45 11.83 -4.11
C GLU A 53 9.61 10.44 -3.48
N ALA A 54 9.20 9.40 -4.20
CA ALA A 54 9.42 8.00 -3.81
C ALA A 54 10.75 7.51 -4.37
N PHE A 55 11.79 7.54 -3.55
CA PHE A 55 13.09 6.94 -3.90
C PHE A 55 13.06 5.43 -3.64
N TYR A 56 13.62 4.65 -4.56
CA TYR A 56 13.75 3.20 -4.43
C TYR A 56 15.23 2.84 -4.39
N GLY A 57 15.68 2.33 -3.24
CA GLY A 57 17.05 1.84 -3.07
C GLY A 57 17.27 0.47 -3.73
N PRO A 58 18.53 0.08 -3.97
CA PRO A 58 18.87 -1.26 -4.43
C PRO A 58 18.54 -2.29 -3.34
N GLY A 59 17.90 -3.41 -3.71
CA GLY A 59 17.57 -4.47 -2.76
C GLY A 59 16.82 -5.64 -3.41
N LEU A 60 16.63 -6.72 -2.63
CA LEU A 60 15.84 -7.88 -3.05
C LEU A 60 14.35 -7.55 -3.23
N VAL A 61 13.86 -6.53 -2.52
CA VAL A 61 12.48 -6.05 -2.55
C VAL A 61 12.48 -4.58 -2.95
N SER A 62 11.61 -4.21 -3.89
CA SER A 62 11.40 -2.82 -4.33
C SER A 62 10.58 -2.05 -3.30
N ARG A 63 11.19 -1.70 -2.16
CA ARG A 63 10.56 -0.89 -1.12
C ARG A 63 10.92 0.59 -1.33
N PRO A 64 9.94 1.51 -1.33
CA PRO A 64 10.25 2.93 -1.33
C PRO A 64 10.85 3.35 0.03
N ASP A 65 11.77 4.29 -0.01
CA ASP A 65 12.27 4.97 1.18
C ASP A 65 11.15 5.82 1.82
N GLY A 66 11.36 6.23 3.07
CA GLY A 66 10.40 7.03 3.80
C GLY A 66 10.11 8.36 3.10
N PHE A 67 8.85 8.57 2.70
CA PHE A 67 8.36 9.81 2.11
C PHE A 67 7.40 10.52 3.06
N LYS A 68 7.24 11.84 2.87
CA LYS A 68 6.30 12.65 3.66
C LYS A 68 4.90 12.55 3.05
N CYS A 69 3.91 12.37 3.91
CA CYS A 69 2.49 12.46 3.56
C CYS A 69 1.70 12.98 4.76
N ILE A 70 0.51 13.50 4.50
CA ILE A 70 -0.42 13.93 5.55
C ILE A 70 -1.49 12.85 5.68
N ILE A 71 -1.63 12.31 6.89
CA ILE A 71 -2.65 11.28 7.20
C ILE A 71 -3.53 11.85 8.31
N ARG A 72 -4.83 11.97 8.03
CA ARG A 72 -5.81 12.53 8.98
C ARG A 72 -6.99 11.57 9.12
N PRO A 73 -7.49 11.28 10.33
CA PRO A 73 -8.74 10.56 10.47
C PRO A 73 -9.88 11.34 9.80
N ARG A 74 -10.73 10.67 9.02
CA ARG A 74 -11.83 11.34 8.29
C ARG A 74 -12.84 12.03 9.21
N SER A 75 -13.05 11.48 10.40
CA SER A 75 -13.98 12.00 11.38
C SER A 75 -13.53 11.71 12.80
N SER A 76 -14.12 12.44 13.76
CA SER A 76 -13.92 12.23 15.19
C SER A 76 -14.28 10.80 15.62
N ASP A 77 -15.32 10.21 15.03
CA ASP A 77 -15.74 8.83 15.32
C ASP A 77 -14.72 7.81 14.81
N LYS A 78 -14.15 8.01 13.63
CA LYS A 78 -13.05 7.16 13.13
C LYS A 78 -11.82 7.30 14.01
N ALA A 79 -11.48 8.52 14.44
CA ALA A 79 -10.38 8.75 15.37
C ALA A 79 -10.56 8.00 16.70
N LYS A 80 -11.78 7.97 17.25
CA LYS A 80 -12.10 7.17 18.45
C LYS A 80 -11.94 5.68 18.20
N LEU A 81 -12.51 5.17 17.10
CA LEU A 81 -12.40 3.77 16.71
C LEU A 81 -10.94 3.30 16.63
N ILE A 82 -10.08 4.10 16.00
CA ILE A 82 -8.64 3.80 15.88
C ILE A 82 -7.96 3.77 17.25
N LYS A 83 -8.26 4.74 18.13
CA LYS A 83 -7.70 4.79 19.48
C LYS A 83 -8.09 3.57 20.30
N THR A 84 -9.38 3.22 20.32
CA THR A 84 -9.87 2.03 21.01
C THR A 84 -9.17 0.76 20.51
N GLY A 85 -9.06 0.58 19.19
CA GLY A 85 -8.36 -0.59 18.63
C GLY A 85 -6.86 -0.63 18.96
N THR A 86 -6.21 0.52 19.12
CA THR A 86 -4.78 0.60 19.51
C THR A 86 -4.58 0.29 21.00
N GLU A 87 -5.54 0.67 21.86
CA GLU A 87 -5.51 0.40 23.30
C GLU A 87 -5.80 -1.09 23.61
N GLU A 88 -6.70 -1.72 22.85
CA GLU A 88 -7.09 -3.12 23.03
C GLU A 88 -6.01 -4.13 22.59
N LEU A 89 -5.09 -3.71 21.72
CA LEU A 89 -4.08 -4.58 21.12
C LEU A 89 -2.66 -4.06 21.42
N PRO A 90 -2.09 -4.42 22.58
CA PRO A 90 -0.80 -3.95 23.05
C PRO A 90 0.34 -4.77 22.41
N TRP A 91 0.48 -4.72 21.08
CA TRP A 91 1.67 -5.22 20.40
C TRP A 91 2.80 -4.20 20.36
#